data_AF-A0A822CJT1-F1
#
_entry.id   AF-A0A822CJT1-F1
#
_cell.length_a   1.000
_cell.length_b   1.000
_cell.length_c   1.000
_cell.angle_alpha   90.00
_cell.angle_beta   90.00
_cell.angle_gamma   90.00
#
_symmetry.space_group_name_H-M   'P 1'
#
loop_
_entity.id
_entity.type
_entity.pdbx_description
1 polymer ?
#
loop_
_entity_poly.entity_id
_entity_poly.type
_entity_poly.pdbx_seq_one_letter_code
_entity_poly.pdbx_strand_id
1 'polypeptide(L)'
;ATNGIVPAGGSYFLISRSLGPAVGGAVGLLFYIGNALAGGLYVLGASEILLKYTCPNRCHLFGPPIENQQSSFNHYRIYGTILLFILGLVVFLGIKIVSRIAPFTLLVVFLSIISILIGIIKSAISPTYVPICIIEKNNIKHLIKSSILKNNVIHYCHSNLTCNGEICPLQQILCINNTNNNINCNDINNVYLINGIPGLKDSQFRNNLKSMYMKEG
;
A
#
# COMPACT_ATOMS: atom_id res chain seq x y z
N ALA A 1 -34.22 10.77 13.93
CA ALA A 1 -34.20 12.19 13.49
C ALA A 1 -35.60 12.80 13.42
N THR A 2 -36.66 12.05 13.12
CA THR A 2 -38.04 12.56 13.05
C THR A 2 -38.91 12.24 14.27
N ASN A 3 -38.52 11.29 15.15
CA ASN A 3 -39.29 10.87 16.34
C ASN A 3 -39.08 11.78 17.58
N GLY A 4 -39.14 13.10 17.41
CA GLY A 4 -39.08 14.07 18.51
C GLY A 4 -38.39 15.39 18.14
N ILE A 5 -38.54 16.40 19.01
CA ILE A 5 -37.77 17.65 18.94
C ILE A 5 -36.27 17.32 18.90
N VAL A 6 -35.55 17.85 17.91
CA VAL A 6 -34.11 17.59 17.69
C VAL A 6 -33.29 18.61 18.48
N PRO A 7 -32.74 18.25 19.66
CA PRO A 7 -31.98 19.20 20.46
C PRO A 7 -30.51 19.12 20.04
N ALA A 8 -29.75 20.19 20.26
CA ALA A 8 -28.32 20.20 20.01
C ALA A 8 -27.60 19.22 20.97
N GLY A 9 -27.11 18.09 20.44
CA GLY A 9 -26.42 17.07 21.25
C GLY A 9 -25.71 15.96 20.46
N GLY A 10 -25.71 16.02 19.13
CA GLY A 10 -25.10 15.00 18.28
C GLY A 10 -25.82 13.65 18.29
N SER A 11 -25.20 12.64 17.66
CA SER A 11 -25.80 11.33 17.44
C SER A 11 -26.08 10.56 18.73
N TYR A 12 -25.14 10.57 19.69
CA TYR A 12 -25.31 9.87 20.96
C TYR A 12 -26.53 10.36 21.75
N PHE A 13 -26.70 11.69 21.85
CA PHE A 13 -27.83 12.28 22.57
C PHE A 13 -29.17 11.93 21.91
N LEU A 14 -29.23 11.93 20.58
CA LEU A 14 -30.43 11.51 19.84
C LEU A 14 -30.80 10.05 20.11
N ILE A 15 -29.81 9.15 20.13
CA ILE A 15 -30.02 7.71 20.37
C ILE A 15 -30.47 7.46 21.81
N SER A 16 -29.76 8.02 22.79
CA SER A 16 -30.05 7.78 24.20
C SER A 16 -31.43 8.28 24.63
N ARG A 17 -31.94 9.35 24.01
CA ARG A 17 -33.28 9.87 24.30
C ARG A 17 -34.39 9.07 23.61
N SER A 18 -34.17 8.63 22.36
CA SER A 18 -35.19 7.86 21.62
C SER A 18 -35.30 6.40 22.05
N LEU A 19 -34.18 5.77 22.46
CA LEU A 19 -34.13 4.33 22.78
C LEU A 19 -33.91 4.03 24.28
N GLY A 20 -33.72 5.08 25.09
CA GLY A 20 -33.47 4.95 26.53
C GLY A 20 -31.97 4.83 26.89
N PRO A 21 -31.63 5.06 28.17
CA PRO A 21 -30.24 5.20 28.63
C PRO A 21 -29.43 3.90 28.54
N ALA A 22 -30.05 2.74 28.77
CA ALA A 22 -29.35 1.45 28.70
C ALA A 22 -28.87 1.13 27.27
N VAL A 23 -29.75 1.31 26.27
CA VAL A 23 -29.42 1.09 24.86
C VAL A 23 -28.48 2.19 24.36
N GLY A 24 -28.71 3.44 24.74
CA GLY A 24 -27.84 4.56 24.40
C GLY A 24 -26.41 4.38 24.92
N GLY A 25 -26.25 3.92 26.16
CA GLY A 25 -24.94 3.64 26.77
C GLY A 25 -24.18 2.53 26.05
N ALA A 26 -24.83 1.39 25.77
CA ALA A 26 -24.21 0.27 25.06
C ALA A 26 -23.76 0.64 23.64
N VAL A 27 -24.63 1.28 22.86
CA VAL A 27 -24.30 1.73 21.50
C VAL A 27 -23.23 2.83 21.51
N GLY A 28 -23.30 3.74 22.47
CA GLY A 28 -22.31 4.81 22.64
C GLY A 28 -20.91 4.29 22.93
N LEU A 29 -20.78 3.30 23.82
CA LEU A 29 -19.50 2.67 24.15
C LEU A 29 -18.92 1.94 22.93
N LEU A 30 -19.74 1.17 22.22
CA LEU A 30 -19.31 0.48 21.01
C LEU A 30 -18.86 1.47 19.92
N PHE A 31 -19.59 2.56 19.72
CA PHE A 31 -19.24 3.62 18.78
C PHE A 31 -17.93 4.32 19.17
N TYR A 32 -17.70 4.55 20.47
CA TYR A 32 -16.45 5.13 20.96
C TYR A 32 -15.25 4.22 20.66
N ILE A 33 -15.32 2.94 21.05
CA ILE A 33 -14.23 1.97 20.81
C ILE A 33 -13.98 1.81 19.30
N GLY A 34 -15.06 1.72 18.50
CA GLY A 34 -14.95 1.61 17.05
C GLY A 34 -14.21 2.78 16.41
N ASN A 35 -14.54 4.03 16.81
CA ASN A 35 -13.83 5.22 16.32
C ASN A 35 -12.38 5.29 16.82
N ALA A 36 -12.09 4.85 18.06
CA ALA A 36 -10.73 4.80 18.58
C ALA A 36 -9.86 3.82 17.78
N LEU A 37 -10.38 2.62 17.48
CA LEU A 37 -9.70 1.63 16.65
C LEU A 37 -9.53 2.10 15.20
N ALA A 38 -10.54 2.75 14.63
CA ALA A 38 -10.45 3.36 13.29
C ALA A 38 -9.35 4.45 13.25
N GLY A 39 -9.26 5.28 14.29
CA GLY A 39 -8.17 6.25 14.43
C GLY A 39 -6.79 5.60 14.41
N GLY A 40 -6.62 4.48 15.13
CA GLY A 40 -5.39 3.68 15.09
C GLY A 40 -5.06 3.14 13.69
N LEU A 41 -6.08 2.64 12.96
CA LEU A 41 -5.92 2.17 11.59
C LEU A 41 -5.46 3.28 10.63
N TYR A 42 -6.01 4.49 10.77
CA TYR A 42 -5.61 5.63 9.94
C TYR A 42 -4.16 6.04 10.17
N VAL A 43 -3.69 6.03 11.43
CA VAL A 43 -2.29 6.32 11.76
C VAL A 43 -1.35 5.25 11.20
N LEU A 44 -1.75 3.97 11.32
CA LEU A 44 -0.98 2.86 10.75
C LEU A 44 -0.86 2.99 9.23
N GLY A 45 -1.97 3.22 8.53
CA GLY A 45 -1.98 3.44 7.07
C GLY A 45 -1.13 4.64 6.64
N ALA A 46 -1.17 5.74 7.39
CA ALA A 46 -0.32 6.90 7.14
C ALA A 46 1.17 6.58 7.30
N SER A 47 1.53 5.79 8.33
CA SER A 47 2.91 5.37 8.56
C SER A 47 3.43 4.44 7.45
N GLU A 48 2.58 3.57 6.89
CA GLU A 48 2.92 2.74 5.74
C GLU A 48 3.21 3.59 4.50
N ILE A 49 2.33 4.55 4.21
CA ILE A 49 2.49 5.40 3.04
C ILE A 49 3.79 6.21 3.12
N LEU A 50 4.08 6.77 4.31
CA LEU A 50 5.29 7.54 4.57
C LEU A 50 6.56 6.71 4.35
N LEU A 51 6.62 5.52 4.94
CA LEU A 51 7.82 4.68 4.88
C LEU A 51 8.02 4.07 3.50
N LYS A 52 6.96 3.57 2.86
CA LYS A 52 7.07 2.79 1.62
C LYS A 52 7.11 3.65 0.37
N TYR A 53 6.37 4.77 0.34
CA TYR A 53 6.19 5.57 -0.87
C TYR A 53 6.83 6.96 -0.78
N THR A 54 6.90 7.59 0.40
CA THR A 54 7.52 8.91 0.52
C THR A 54 9.04 8.85 0.67
N CYS A 55 9.57 7.98 1.54
CA CYS A 55 11.00 7.94 1.86
C CYS A 55 11.61 6.52 1.94
N PRO A 56 11.54 5.72 0.86
CA PRO A 56 11.92 4.29 0.87
C PRO A 56 13.39 4.00 1.17
N ASN A 57 14.30 4.96 0.98
CA ASN A 57 15.74 4.75 1.16
C ASN A 57 16.34 5.60 2.31
N ARG A 58 15.54 6.44 2.96
CA ARG A 58 16.04 7.47 3.91
C ARG A 58 15.38 7.44 5.29
N CYS A 59 14.21 6.82 5.44
CA CYS A 59 13.47 6.79 6.69
C CYS A 59 13.56 5.46 7.44
N HIS A 60 14.63 4.69 7.22
CA HIS A 60 14.87 3.44 7.92
C HIS A 60 15.89 3.62 9.06
N LEU A 61 15.40 3.70 10.29
CA LEU A 61 16.21 3.92 11.50
C LEU A 61 17.02 2.69 11.97
N PHE A 62 16.68 1.48 11.51
CA PHE A 62 17.20 0.18 11.96
C PHE A 62 17.73 -0.65 10.77
N GLY A 63 18.21 0.01 9.73
CA GLY A 63 18.71 -0.65 8.51
C GLY A 63 17.63 -0.94 7.46
N PRO A 64 18.03 -1.39 6.26
CA PRO A 64 17.09 -1.63 5.16
C PRO A 64 16.09 -2.76 5.50
N PRO A 65 14.81 -2.64 5.08
CA PRO A 65 13.74 -3.60 5.43
C PRO A 65 13.91 -5.00 4.81
N ILE A 66 14.96 -5.18 4.02
CA ILE A 66 15.25 -6.37 3.21
C ILE A 66 15.88 -7.47 4.07
N GLU A 67 16.50 -7.13 5.21
CA GLU A 67 17.25 -8.09 6.02
C GLU A 67 16.37 -8.84 7.04
N ASN A 68 15.29 -8.25 7.56
CA ASN A 68 14.45 -8.90 8.60
C ASN A 68 13.01 -8.34 8.63
N GLN A 69 12.01 -9.23 8.48
CA GLN A 69 10.58 -8.90 8.57
C GLN A 69 10.21 -8.30 9.95
N GLN A 70 10.93 -8.71 11.01
CA GLN A 70 10.78 -8.14 12.36
C GLN A 70 11.24 -6.67 12.45
N SER A 71 12.27 -6.27 11.70
CA SER A 71 12.73 -4.88 11.65
C SER A 71 11.66 -3.97 11.04
N SER A 72 10.94 -4.47 10.01
CA SER A 72 9.80 -3.78 9.40
C SER A 72 8.69 -3.43 10.40
N PHE A 73 8.31 -4.37 11.29
CA PHE A 73 7.29 -4.10 12.31
C PHE A 73 7.72 -3.05 13.34
N ASN A 74 9.00 -3.04 13.73
CA ASN A 74 9.53 -2.06 14.67
C ASN A 74 9.50 -0.64 14.08
N HIS A 75 9.71 -0.48 12.78
CA HIS A 75 9.54 0.79 12.10
C HIS A 75 8.11 1.32 12.22
N TYR A 76 7.10 0.50 11.89
CA TYR A 76 5.70 0.93 12.00
C TYR A 76 5.29 1.31 13.42
N ARG A 77 5.79 0.60 14.43
CA ARG A 77 5.54 0.94 15.84
C ARG A 77 6.08 2.32 16.22
N ILE A 78 7.35 2.61 15.89
CA ILE A 78 7.99 3.88 16.27
C ILE A 78 7.37 5.05 15.50
N TYR A 79 7.27 4.96 14.18
CA TYR A 79 6.67 6.04 13.37
C TYR A 79 5.18 6.23 13.69
N GLY A 80 4.45 5.15 13.95
CA GLY A 80 3.06 5.21 14.38
C GLY A 80 2.89 5.91 15.72
N THR A 81 3.71 5.60 16.73
CA THR A 81 3.64 6.27 18.05
C THR A 81 3.99 7.75 17.98
N ILE A 82 5.00 8.14 17.19
CA ILE A 82 5.38 9.54 16.96
C ILE A 82 4.22 10.30 16.29
N LEU A 83 3.64 9.74 15.22
CA LEU A 83 2.50 10.35 14.52
C LEU A 83 1.29 10.49 15.43
N LEU A 84 0.98 9.47 16.23
CA LEU A 84 -0.12 9.51 17.19
C LEU A 84 0.08 10.62 18.24
N PHE A 85 1.30 10.76 18.75
CA PHE A 85 1.64 11.81 19.71
C PHE A 85 1.45 13.21 19.10
N ILE A 86 1.94 13.44 17.87
CA ILE A 86 1.76 14.72 17.16
C ILE A 86 0.27 15.02 16.93
N LEU A 87 -0.50 14.04 16.46
CA LEU A 87 -1.95 14.21 16.27
C LEU A 87 -2.66 14.50 17.59
N GLY A 88 -2.26 13.84 18.67
CA GLY A 88 -2.74 14.13 20.02
C GLY A 88 -2.50 15.60 20.40
N LEU A 89 -1.27 16.10 20.21
CA LEU A 89 -0.94 17.51 20.46
C LEU A 89 -1.79 18.47 19.62
N VAL A 90 -2.01 18.17 18.34
CA VAL A 90 -2.86 19.00 17.46
C VAL A 90 -4.30 19.06 17.97
N VAL A 91 -4.86 17.94 18.43
CA VAL A 91 -6.22 17.90 19.00
C VAL A 91 -6.27 18.68 20.31
N PHE A 92 -5.25 18.57 21.17
CA PHE A 92 -5.16 19.34 22.42
C PHE A 92 -5.04 20.86 22.19
N LEU A 93 -4.33 21.31 21.15
CA LEU A 93 -4.24 22.72 20.77
C LEU A 93 -5.58 23.32 20.34
N GLY A 94 -6.53 22.49 19.89
CA GLY A 94 -7.93 22.86 19.75
C GLY A 94 -8.57 22.42 18.45
N ILE A 95 -9.78 21.84 18.58
CA ILE A 95 -10.56 21.30 17.46
C ILE A 95 -10.98 22.36 16.41
N LYS A 96 -10.95 23.66 16.77
CA LYS A 96 -11.29 24.77 15.86
C LYS A 96 -10.38 24.81 14.62
N ILE A 97 -9.09 24.52 14.78
CA ILE A 97 -8.12 24.51 13.68
C ILE A 97 -8.46 23.35 12.73
N VAL A 98 -8.69 22.16 13.28
CA VAL A 98 -9.03 20.94 12.52
C VAL A 98 -10.31 21.16 11.73
N SER A 99 -11.36 21.71 12.35
CA SER A 99 -12.63 21.98 11.69
C SER A 99 -12.50 22.98 10.54
N ARG A 100 -11.53 23.89 10.58
CA ARG A 100 -11.28 24.86 9.49
C ARG A 100 -10.55 24.23 8.31
N ILE A 101 -9.74 23.20 8.55
CA ILE A 101 -8.97 22.46 7.53
C ILE A 101 -9.81 21.34 6.89
N ALA A 102 -10.85 20.85 7.57
CA ALA A 102 -11.74 19.80 7.07
C ALA A 102 -12.20 19.95 5.60
N PRO A 103 -12.70 21.12 5.12
CA PRO A 103 -13.12 21.24 3.71
C PRO A 103 -11.95 21.08 2.73
N PHE A 104 -10.74 21.47 3.11
CA PHE A 104 -9.54 21.26 2.29
C PHE A 104 -9.21 19.77 2.17
N THR A 105 -9.28 19.01 3.27
CA THR A 105 -9.06 17.56 3.21
C THR A 105 -10.09 16.85 2.34
N LEU A 106 -11.36 17.29 2.39
CA LEU A 106 -12.42 16.76 1.53
C LEU A 106 -12.15 17.03 0.05
N LEU A 107 -11.65 18.22 -0.28
CA LEU A 107 -11.26 18.57 -1.65
C LEU A 107 -10.15 17.66 -2.21
N VAL A 108 -9.13 17.36 -1.40
CA VAL A 108 -8.02 16.47 -1.81
C VAL A 108 -8.54 15.06 -2.11
N VAL A 109 -9.42 14.53 -1.26
CA VAL A 109 -10.03 13.21 -1.49
C VAL A 109 -10.85 13.23 -2.79
N PHE A 110 -11.67 14.26 -2.99
CA PHE A 110 -12.47 14.39 -4.21
C PHE A 110 -11.62 14.44 -5.48
N LEU A 111 -10.55 15.23 -5.48
CA LEU A 111 -9.61 15.30 -6.60
C LEU A 111 -8.89 13.97 -6.86
N SER A 112 -8.56 13.21 -5.80
CA SER A 112 -7.96 11.87 -5.94
C SER A 112 -8.90 10.89 -6.66
N ILE A 113 -10.20 10.93 -6.35
CA ILE A 113 -11.22 10.09 -7.00
C ILE A 113 -11.34 10.46 -8.48
N ILE A 114 -11.40 11.77 -8.81
CA ILE A 114 -11.43 12.24 -10.20
C ILE A 114 -10.17 11.78 -10.96
N SER A 115 -8.99 11.88 -10.34
CA SER A 115 -7.73 11.44 -10.95
C SER A 115 -7.75 9.96 -11.32
N ILE A 116 -8.28 9.11 -10.44
CA ILE A 116 -8.44 7.67 -10.70
C ILE A 116 -9.40 7.45 -11.89
N LEU A 117 -10.54 8.14 -11.94
CA LEU A 117 -11.52 8.01 -13.03
C LEU A 117 -10.92 8.44 -14.39
N ILE A 118 -10.19 9.56 -14.42
CA ILE A 118 -9.48 10.02 -15.61
C ILE A 118 -8.43 8.99 -16.02
N GLY A 119 -7.70 8.40 -15.06
CA GLY A 119 -6.72 7.34 -15.32
C GLY A 119 -7.32 6.10 -15.99
N ILE A 120 -8.50 5.67 -15.54
CA ILE A 120 -9.25 4.55 -16.14
C ILE A 120 -9.61 4.86 -17.60
N ILE A 121 -10.18 6.04 -17.87
CA ILE A 121 -10.57 6.45 -19.23
C ILE A 121 -9.34 6.57 -20.14
N LYS A 122 -8.26 7.20 -19.65
CA LYS A 122 -6.98 7.28 -20.38
C LYS A 122 -6.48 5.89 -20.74
N SER A 123 -6.51 4.96 -19.79
CA SER A 123 -6.06 3.58 -20.03
C SER A 123 -6.95 2.80 -21.00
N ALA A 124 -8.20 3.18 -21.21
CA ALA A 124 -9.10 2.56 -22.20
C ALA A 124 -8.82 3.02 -23.63
N ILE A 125 -8.40 4.28 -23.79
CA ILE A 125 -8.08 4.89 -25.08
C ILE A 125 -6.63 4.56 -25.48
N SER A 126 -5.69 4.82 -24.57
CA SER A 126 -4.25 4.65 -24.77
C SER A 126 -3.64 3.92 -23.54
N PRO A 127 -3.35 2.61 -23.63
CA PRO A 127 -2.79 1.88 -22.51
C PRO A 127 -1.41 2.43 -22.15
N THR A 128 -1.13 2.55 -20.85
CA THR A 128 0.18 2.99 -20.35
C THR A 128 1.09 1.78 -20.25
N TYR A 129 2.32 1.88 -20.77
CA TYR A 129 3.29 0.81 -20.69
C TYR A 129 4.04 0.86 -19.36
N VAL A 130 3.68 -0.04 -18.45
CA VAL A 130 4.33 -0.25 -17.14
C VAL A 130 4.83 -1.69 -17.10
N PRO A 131 6.10 -1.95 -17.47
CA PRO A 131 6.61 -3.31 -17.56
C PRO A 131 6.75 -3.92 -16.16
N ILE A 132 6.20 -5.13 -15.99
CA ILE A 132 6.36 -5.98 -14.80
C ILE A 132 7.13 -7.24 -15.22
N CYS A 133 8.04 -7.68 -14.36
CA CYS A 133 8.77 -8.91 -14.59
C CYS A 133 8.20 -10.08 -13.81
N ILE A 134 8.01 -11.19 -14.51
CA ILE A 134 7.60 -12.47 -13.95
C ILE A 134 8.71 -13.49 -14.21
N ILE A 135 9.16 -14.16 -13.16
CA ILE A 135 10.08 -15.29 -13.26
C ILE A 135 9.33 -16.57 -12.97
N GLU A 136 9.53 -17.57 -13.81
CA GLU A 136 8.99 -18.91 -13.61
C GLU A 136 10.06 -19.85 -13.07
N LYS A 137 9.85 -20.35 -11.85
CA LYS A 137 10.69 -21.34 -11.17
C LYS A 137 9.80 -22.49 -10.70
N ASN A 138 10.11 -23.73 -11.08
CA ASN A 138 9.34 -24.92 -10.71
C ASN A 138 7.82 -24.82 -10.99
N ASN A 139 7.44 -24.24 -12.14
CA ASN A 139 6.05 -23.94 -12.53
C ASN A 139 5.32 -22.92 -11.64
N ILE A 140 6.05 -22.21 -10.76
CA ILE A 140 5.53 -21.12 -9.93
C ILE A 140 6.03 -19.79 -10.51
N LYS A 141 5.09 -18.86 -10.70
CA LYS A 141 5.37 -17.52 -11.21
C LYS A 141 5.60 -16.56 -10.04
N HIS A 142 6.81 -16.04 -9.93
CA HIS A 142 7.20 -15.04 -8.95
C HIS A 142 7.25 -13.64 -9.59
N LEU A 143 6.65 -12.67 -8.92
CA LEU A 143 6.68 -11.26 -9.31
C LEU A 143 7.92 -10.59 -8.69
N ILE A 144 8.77 -10.01 -9.53
CA ILE A 144 9.95 -9.28 -9.08
C ILE A 144 9.86 -7.84 -9.59
N LYS A 145 10.44 -6.92 -8.82
CA LYS A 145 10.54 -5.51 -9.21
C LYS A 145 11.16 -5.43 -10.61
N SER A 146 10.50 -4.73 -11.53
CA SER A 146 10.91 -4.69 -12.94
C SER A 146 12.24 -3.99 -13.19
N SER A 147 12.76 -3.30 -12.18
CA SER A 147 14.09 -2.71 -12.20
C SER A 147 14.81 -2.83 -10.86
N ILE A 148 16.11 -3.08 -10.94
CA ILE A 148 17.03 -3.13 -9.81
C ILE A 148 18.02 -1.98 -9.98
N LEU A 149 18.19 -1.19 -8.93
CA LEU A 149 19.23 -0.18 -8.87
C LEU A 149 20.51 -0.84 -8.34
N LYS A 150 21.54 -0.95 -9.18
CA LYS A 150 22.87 -1.43 -8.79
C LYS A 150 23.91 -0.45 -9.29
N ASN A 151 24.82 -0.02 -8.43
CA ASN A 151 25.89 0.94 -8.77
C ASN A 151 25.36 2.23 -9.47
N ASN A 152 24.23 2.78 -9.01
CA ASN A 152 23.54 3.93 -9.63
C ASN A 152 23.01 3.72 -11.07
N VAL A 153 23.04 2.51 -11.61
CA VAL A 153 22.45 2.16 -12.91
C VAL A 153 21.17 1.36 -12.69
N ILE A 154 20.11 1.72 -13.43
CA ILE A 154 18.83 1.01 -13.41
C ILE A 154 18.93 -0.13 -14.41
N HIS A 155 18.84 -1.36 -13.92
CA HIS A 155 18.82 -2.54 -14.77
C HIS A 155 17.42 -3.11 -14.84
N TYR A 156 16.94 -3.30 -16.06
CA TYR A 156 15.63 -3.84 -16.35
C TYR A 156 15.65 -5.37 -16.36
N CYS A 157 14.51 -5.97 -16.10
CA CYS A 157 14.36 -7.41 -16.22
C CYS A 157 14.61 -7.85 -17.66
N HIS A 158 15.57 -8.75 -17.84
CA HIS A 158 15.97 -9.25 -19.14
C HIS A 158 15.96 -10.77 -19.15
N SER A 159 15.55 -11.37 -20.26
CA SER A 159 15.50 -12.83 -20.41
C SER A 159 16.87 -13.44 -20.72
N ASN A 160 17.80 -12.66 -21.27
CA ASN A 160 19.11 -13.17 -21.68
C ASN A 160 20.09 -13.21 -20.50
N LEU A 161 21.02 -14.16 -20.55
CA LEU A 161 22.07 -14.32 -19.54
C LEU A 161 23.03 -13.12 -19.49
N THR A 162 23.30 -12.53 -20.66
CA THR A 162 24.26 -11.42 -20.82
C THR A 162 23.60 -10.18 -21.40
N CYS A 163 23.86 -9.03 -20.77
CA CYS A 163 23.45 -7.70 -21.17
C CYS A 163 24.74 -6.90 -21.46
N ASN A 164 24.95 -6.47 -22.71
CA ASN A 164 26.14 -5.71 -23.11
C ASN A 164 27.49 -6.36 -22.73
N GLY A 165 27.58 -7.69 -22.82
CA GLY A 165 28.82 -8.43 -22.53
C GLY A 165 29.06 -8.78 -21.05
N GLU A 166 28.22 -8.30 -20.13
CA GLU A 166 28.25 -8.66 -18.70
C GLU A 166 27.00 -9.45 -18.28
N ILE A 167 27.07 -10.16 -17.14
CA ILE A 167 25.93 -10.89 -16.56
C ILE A 167 24.85 -9.88 -16.17
N CYS A 168 23.61 -10.07 -16.64
CA CYS A 168 22.51 -9.19 -16.26
C CYS A 168 22.30 -9.25 -14.73
N PRO A 169 22.08 -8.13 -14.04
CA PRO A 169 22.08 -8.11 -12.57
C PRO A 169 20.88 -8.80 -11.93
N LEU A 170 19.80 -9.04 -12.69
CA LEU A 170 18.77 -9.99 -12.28
C LEU A 170 19.40 -11.39 -12.07
N GLN A 171 20.14 -11.86 -13.07
CA GLN A 171 20.84 -13.14 -13.03
C GLN A 171 21.91 -13.19 -11.93
N GLN A 172 22.51 -12.05 -11.57
CA GLN A 172 23.47 -11.98 -10.47
C GLN A 172 22.84 -12.16 -9.08
N ILE A 173 21.55 -11.86 -8.93
CA ILE A 173 20.81 -12.11 -7.67
C ILE A 173 20.31 -13.56 -7.63
N LEU A 174 19.91 -14.10 -8.78
CA LEU A 174 19.34 -15.45 -8.84
C LEU A 174 20.39 -16.57 -8.97
N CYS A 175 21.58 -16.28 -9.50
CA CYS A 175 22.61 -17.29 -9.68
C CYS A 175 23.73 -17.13 -8.66
N ILE A 176 24.08 -18.25 -8.02
CA ILE A 176 25.23 -18.33 -7.13
C ILE A 176 26.47 -18.51 -7.99
N ASN A 177 27.45 -17.63 -7.79
CA ASN A 177 28.73 -17.75 -8.46
C ASN A 177 29.55 -18.84 -7.75
N ASN A 178 29.53 -20.07 -8.29
CA ASN A 178 30.46 -21.08 -7.81
C ASN A 178 31.88 -20.69 -8.25
N THR A 179 32.84 -20.93 -7.36
CA THR A 179 34.26 -20.55 -7.47
C THR A 179 34.99 -21.01 -8.74
N ASN A 180 34.35 -21.79 -9.60
CA ASN A 180 34.92 -22.40 -10.81
C ASN A 180 34.37 -21.82 -12.12
N ASN A 181 33.94 -20.54 -12.16
CA ASN A 181 33.39 -19.86 -13.35
C ASN A 181 32.17 -20.54 -14.04
N ASN A 182 31.68 -21.67 -13.51
CA ASN A 182 30.45 -22.30 -13.94
C ASN A 182 29.29 -21.66 -13.16
N ILE A 183 28.61 -20.73 -13.82
CA ILE A 183 27.41 -20.08 -13.29
C ILE A 183 26.28 -21.11 -13.33
N ASN A 184 25.88 -21.65 -12.18
CA ASN A 184 24.80 -22.63 -12.11
C ASN A 184 23.46 -21.91 -11.91
N CYS A 185 22.72 -21.74 -13.01
CA CYS A 185 21.44 -21.03 -13.04
C CYS A 185 20.24 -21.97 -13.30
N ASN A 186 20.40 -23.27 -13.03
CA ASN A 186 19.52 -24.36 -13.50
C ASN A 186 18.05 -24.33 -13.03
N ASP A 187 17.65 -23.36 -12.22
CA ASP A 187 16.31 -23.31 -11.62
C ASP A 187 15.36 -22.30 -12.28
N ILE A 188 15.81 -21.54 -13.28
CA ILE A 188 14.97 -20.55 -13.96
C ILE A 188 14.56 -21.09 -15.32
N ASN A 189 13.27 -21.40 -15.49
CA ASN A 189 12.78 -21.93 -16.75
C ASN A 189 12.51 -20.82 -17.76
N ASN A 190 11.83 -19.74 -17.35
CA ASN A 190 11.45 -18.64 -18.23
C ASN A 190 11.38 -17.29 -17.50
N VAL A 191 11.68 -16.20 -18.20
CA VAL A 191 11.49 -14.82 -17.75
C VAL A 191 10.55 -14.11 -18.73
N TYR A 192 9.45 -13.57 -18.21
CA TYR A 192 8.45 -12.87 -19.00
C TYR A 192 8.37 -11.40 -18.60
N LEU A 193 8.26 -10.54 -19.61
CA LEU A 193 7.99 -9.12 -19.42
C LEU A 193 6.58 -8.83 -19.92
N ILE A 194 5.68 -8.53 -18.99
CA ILE A 194 4.28 -8.24 -19.29
C ILE A 194 3.96 -6.79 -18.94
N ASN A 195 2.99 -6.21 -19.63
CA ASN A 195 2.49 -4.89 -19.26
C ASN A 195 1.56 -5.02 -18.03
N GLY A 196 1.84 -4.26 -16.98
CA GLY A 196 1.03 -4.25 -15.75
C GLY A 196 -0.32 -3.55 -15.90
N ILE A 197 -0.46 -2.64 -16.87
CA ILE A 197 -1.70 -1.91 -17.13
C ILE A 197 -2.11 -2.09 -18.60
N PRO A 198 -2.72 -3.24 -18.94
CA PRO A 198 -3.09 -3.56 -20.32
C PRO A 198 -4.27 -2.72 -20.86
N GLY A 199 -5.03 -2.06 -19.99
CA GLY A 199 -6.22 -1.26 -20.35
C GLY A 199 -7.52 -2.06 -20.36
N LEU A 200 -8.65 -1.36 -20.60
CA LEU A 200 -10.00 -1.94 -20.47
C LEU A 200 -10.45 -2.83 -21.65
N LYS A 201 -9.79 -2.71 -22.80
CA LYS A 201 -10.13 -3.53 -23.98
C LYS A 201 -9.57 -4.96 -23.88
N ASP A 202 -8.70 -5.22 -22.91
CA ASP A 202 -8.07 -6.53 -22.76
C ASP A 202 -9.00 -7.54 -22.06
N SER A 203 -8.91 -8.79 -22.50
CA SER A 203 -9.60 -9.95 -21.94
C SER A 203 -9.25 -10.23 -20.47
N GLN A 204 -8.16 -9.63 -19.97
CA GLN A 204 -7.68 -9.78 -18.60
C GLN A 204 -8.70 -9.37 -17.54
N PHE A 205 -9.62 -8.44 -17.84
CA PHE A 205 -10.70 -8.09 -16.92
C PHE A 205 -11.55 -9.32 -16.55
N ARG A 206 -11.89 -10.16 -17.55
CA ARG A 206 -12.65 -11.39 -17.31
C ARG A 206 -11.84 -12.45 -16.58
N ASN A 207 -10.53 -12.51 -16.83
CA ASN A 207 -9.64 -13.47 -16.17
C ASN A 207 -9.51 -13.19 -14.66
N ASN A 208 -9.55 -11.91 -14.27
CA ASN A 208 -9.45 -11.47 -12.87
C ASN A 208 -10.76 -11.60 -12.06
N LEU A 209 -11.87 -12.05 -12.66
CA LEU A 209 -13.14 -12.26 -11.94
C LEU A 209 -13.11 -13.48 -11.01
N LYS A 210 -12.17 -14.40 -11.20
CA LYS A 210 -12.03 -15.61 -10.37
C LYS A 210 -11.24 -15.31 -9.11
N SER A 211 -11.60 -15.97 -8.01
CA SER A 211 -10.89 -15.86 -6.74
C SER A 211 -9.49 -16.49 -6.82
N MET A 212 -8.50 -15.85 -6.18
CA MET A 212 -7.11 -16.31 -6.18
C MET A 212 -6.58 -16.43 -4.73
N TYR A 213 -7.19 -17.33 -3.95
CA TYR A 213 -6.75 -17.59 -2.58
C TYR A 213 -5.47 -18.42 -2.57
N MET A 214 -4.46 -17.96 -1.84
CA MET A 214 -3.16 -18.62 -1.69
C MET A 214 -2.82 -18.77 -0.20
N LYS A 215 -2.04 -19.78 0.15
CA LYS A 215 -1.44 -19.88 1.49
C LYS A 215 -0.33 -18.83 1.61
N GLU A 216 -0.10 -18.37 2.84
CA GLU A 216 1.10 -17.59 3.15
C GLU A 216 2.35 -18.39 2.76
N GLY A 217 3.27 -17.75 2.04
CA GLY A 217 4.48 -18.33 1.50
C GLY A 217 5.72 -17.64 2.04
#